data_AF-U2ECY2-F1
#
_entry.id   AF-U2ECY2-F1
#
_cell.length_a   1.000
_cell.length_b   1.000
_cell.length_c   1.000
_cell.angle_alpha   90.00
_cell.angle_beta   90.00
_cell.angle_gamma   90.00
#
_symmetry.space_group_name_H-M   'P 1'
#
loop_
_entity.id
_entity.type
_entity.pdbx_description
1 polymer ?
#
loop_
_entity_poly.entity_id
_entity_poly.type
_entity_poly.pdbx_seq_one_letter_code
_entity_poly.pdbx_strand_id
1 'polypeptide(L)'
;MSDYVDLILAVMMQESSGQGTDPMQSSEGAYNTRYPQQPNGITDPSYSISCGIQELKYALEKAVCTGPTDLSKIRLALQAYNFGADSYFAYLEENGQTVWTAQSAQAFAQMASGGTQRDEDDPLHDPAGPWDYGDQYYPDHVLRYYHLDNNS
;
A
#
# COMPACT_ATOMS: atom_id res chain seq x y z
N MET A 1 1.76 -11.45 11.97
CA MET A 1 1.59 -11.59 10.52
C MET A 1 0.99 -12.92 10.10
N SER A 2 1.10 -14.01 10.89
CA SER A 2 0.44 -15.28 10.57
C SER A 2 -1.08 -15.14 10.40
N ASP A 3 -1.74 -14.28 11.19
CA ASP A 3 -3.18 -14.02 11.05
C ASP A 3 -3.53 -13.14 9.84
N TYR A 4 -2.54 -12.62 9.11
CA TYR A 4 -2.69 -11.69 8.00
C TYR A 4 -2.24 -12.30 6.66
N VAL A 5 -2.12 -13.63 6.57
CA VAL A 5 -1.66 -14.32 5.35
C VAL A 5 -2.52 -13.94 4.14
N ASP A 6 -3.85 -13.94 4.28
CA ASP A 6 -4.74 -13.60 3.18
C ASP A 6 -4.61 -12.11 2.77
N LEU A 7 -4.29 -11.22 3.72
CA LEU A 7 -4.03 -9.82 3.41
C LEU A 7 -2.71 -9.66 2.65
N ILE A 8 -1.67 -10.41 3.04
CA ILE A 8 -0.38 -10.43 2.35
C ILE A 8 -0.57 -10.92 0.90
N LEU A 9 -1.35 -11.98 0.71
CA LEU A 9 -1.67 -12.50 -0.62
C LEU A 9 -2.48 -11.49 -1.46
N ALA A 10 -3.43 -10.78 -0.84
CA ALA A 10 -4.19 -9.72 -1.51
C ALA A 10 -3.30 -8.56 -1.96
N VAL A 11 -2.34 -8.13 -1.12
CA VAL A 11 -1.34 -7.12 -1.49
C VAL A 11 -0.49 -7.63 -2.66
N MET A 12 0.07 -8.83 -2.57
CA MET A 12 0.86 -9.44 -3.66
C MET A 12 0.08 -9.53 -4.98
N MET A 13 -1.21 -9.87 -4.89
CA MET A 13 -2.09 -9.96 -6.05
C MET A 13 -2.25 -8.60 -6.72
N GLN A 14 -2.47 -7.54 -5.93
CA GLN A 14 -2.58 -6.18 -6.45
C GLN A 14 -1.26 -5.65 -7.03
N GLU A 15 -0.12 -5.96 -6.40
CA GLU A 15 1.18 -5.43 -6.83
C GLU A 15 1.70 -6.08 -8.13
N SER A 16 1.50 -7.39 -8.28
CA SER A 16 2.14 -8.13 -9.38
C SER A 16 1.38 -9.35 -9.88
N SER A 17 0.22 -9.66 -9.29
CA SER A 17 -0.42 -10.99 -9.46
C SER A 17 0.51 -12.15 -9.08
N GLY A 18 1.44 -11.91 -8.14
CA GLY A 18 2.47 -12.86 -7.72
C GLY A 18 3.54 -13.16 -8.77
N GLN A 19 3.68 -12.31 -9.79
CA GLN A 19 4.61 -12.51 -10.91
C GLN A 19 5.93 -11.76 -10.73
N GLY A 20 6.93 -12.17 -11.51
CA GLY A 20 8.22 -11.47 -11.57
C GLY A 20 9.13 -11.76 -10.38
N THR A 21 10.17 -10.93 -10.24
CA THR A 21 11.19 -11.08 -9.19
C THR A 21 10.93 -10.22 -7.96
N ASP A 22 10.07 -9.21 -8.07
CA ASP A 22 9.62 -8.37 -6.97
C ASP A 22 8.08 -8.44 -6.82
N PRO A 23 7.54 -9.61 -6.42
CA PRO A 23 6.09 -9.84 -6.38
C PRO A 23 5.32 -8.95 -5.39
N MET A 24 6.00 -8.37 -4.40
CA MET A 24 5.40 -7.39 -3.48
C MET A 24 5.68 -5.94 -3.87
N GLN A 25 6.35 -5.68 -5.01
CA GLN A 25 6.85 -4.34 -5.41
C GLN A 25 7.53 -3.59 -4.26
N SER A 26 8.37 -4.30 -3.52
CA SER A 26 8.97 -3.83 -2.27
C SER A 26 10.38 -3.25 -2.47
N SER A 27 10.85 -3.16 -3.72
CA SER A 27 12.20 -2.68 -4.04
C SER A 27 12.47 -1.28 -3.52
N GLU A 28 11.51 -0.37 -3.61
CA GLU A 28 11.66 1.03 -3.20
C GLU A 28 11.50 1.23 -1.68
N GLY A 29 11.09 0.18 -0.96
CA GLY A 29 10.85 0.20 0.47
C GLY A 29 12.12 0.31 1.32
N ALA A 30 11.97 0.81 2.54
CA ALA A 30 13.05 0.98 3.51
C ALA A 30 13.63 -0.36 4.01
N TYR A 31 12.83 -1.44 3.99
CA TYR A 31 13.32 -2.77 4.37
C TYR A 31 14.16 -3.45 3.27
N ASN A 32 14.22 -2.89 2.05
CA ASN A 32 15.18 -3.34 1.04
C ASN A 32 16.58 -2.78 1.34
N THR A 33 17.40 -3.56 2.04
CA THR A 33 18.80 -3.21 2.34
C THR A 33 19.83 -3.96 1.50
N ARG A 34 19.39 -4.76 0.52
CA ARG A 34 20.27 -5.66 -0.26
C ARG A 34 20.34 -5.33 -1.75
N TYR A 35 19.27 -4.78 -2.32
CA TYR A 35 19.14 -4.45 -3.73
C TYR A 35 18.96 -2.94 -3.91
N PRO A 36 19.17 -2.39 -5.13
CA PRO A 36 18.88 -0.98 -5.39
C PRO A 36 17.44 -0.61 -5.04
N GLN A 37 17.24 0.53 -4.37
CA GLN A 37 15.92 1.08 -4.07
C GLN A 37 15.38 1.86 -5.25
N GLN A 38 14.97 1.13 -6.27
CA GLN A 38 14.36 1.64 -7.50
C GLN A 38 13.30 0.63 -7.99
N PRO A 39 12.39 1.01 -8.89
CA PRO A 39 11.38 0.09 -9.41
C PRO A 39 12.01 -1.21 -9.93
N ASN A 40 11.48 -2.36 -9.46
CA ASN A 40 11.97 -3.71 -9.79
C ASN A 40 13.46 -3.97 -9.52
N GLY A 41 14.05 -3.30 -8.53
CA GLY A 41 15.45 -3.50 -8.12
C GLY A 41 15.74 -4.87 -7.48
N ILE A 42 14.77 -5.48 -6.79
CA ILE A 42 14.89 -6.81 -6.18
C ILE A 42 14.79 -7.90 -7.25
N THR A 43 15.78 -8.79 -7.27
CA THR A 43 15.81 -9.96 -8.18
C THR A 43 15.57 -11.30 -7.49
N ASP A 44 15.32 -11.29 -6.17
CA ASP A 44 14.99 -12.46 -5.35
C ASP A 44 13.52 -12.37 -4.86
N PRO A 45 12.61 -13.19 -5.41
CA PRO A 45 11.20 -13.19 -5.01
C PRO A 45 10.99 -13.43 -3.50
N SER A 46 11.78 -14.30 -2.88
CA SER A 46 11.62 -14.61 -1.44
C SER A 46 12.03 -13.42 -0.58
N TYR A 47 13.03 -12.67 -1.03
CA TYR A 47 13.45 -11.44 -0.39
C TYR A 47 12.41 -10.32 -0.55
N SER A 48 11.83 -10.16 -1.75
CA SER A 48 10.71 -9.24 -1.98
C SER A 48 9.54 -9.52 -1.03
N ILE A 49 9.14 -10.80 -0.91
CA ILE A 49 8.10 -11.21 0.04
C ILE A 49 8.47 -10.82 1.48
N SER A 50 9.73 -11.03 1.88
CA SER A 50 10.21 -10.70 3.22
C SER A 50 10.22 -9.19 3.49
N CYS A 51 10.57 -8.36 2.50
CA CYS A 51 10.53 -6.91 2.60
C CYS A 51 9.09 -6.40 2.64
N GLY A 52 8.24 -6.82 1.69
CA GLY A 52 6.83 -6.43 1.66
C GLY A 52 6.06 -6.79 2.94
N ILE A 53 6.33 -7.96 3.54
CA ILE A 53 5.71 -8.32 4.83
C ILE A 53 6.15 -7.37 5.95
N GLN A 54 7.40 -6.90 5.96
CA GLN A 54 7.89 -5.95 6.95
C GLN A 54 7.27 -4.56 6.76
N GLU A 55 7.18 -4.07 5.52
CA GLU A 55 6.49 -2.80 5.21
C GLU A 55 5.02 -2.84 5.64
N LEU A 56 4.29 -3.91 5.27
CA LEU A 56 2.87 -4.07 5.63
C LEU A 56 2.70 -4.19 7.15
N LYS A 57 3.57 -4.97 7.82
CA LYS A 57 3.55 -5.08 9.28
C LYS A 57 3.73 -3.71 9.93
N TYR A 58 4.72 -2.94 9.47
CA TYR A 58 4.99 -1.61 10.00
C TYR A 58 3.78 -0.67 9.84
N ALA A 59 3.16 -0.68 8.66
CA ALA A 59 1.97 0.11 8.39
C ALA A 59 0.77 -0.31 9.27
N LEU A 60 0.56 -1.61 9.51
CA LEU A 60 -0.47 -2.12 10.42
C LEU A 60 -0.23 -1.70 11.88
N GLU A 61 1.03 -1.73 12.33
CA GLU A 61 1.42 -1.27 13.67
C GLU A 61 1.17 0.24 13.83
N LYS A 62 1.53 1.07 12.84
CA LYS A 62 1.22 2.52 12.86
C LYS A 62 -0.28 2.80 12.80
N ALA A 63 -1.05 2.00 12.07
CA ALA A 63 -2.51 2.10 12.05
C ALA A 63 -3.17 1.73 13.39
N VAL A 64 -2.42 1.09 14.30
CA VAL A 64 -2.93 0.46 15.52
C VAL A 64 -4.01 -0.60 15.17
N CYS A 65 -3.75 -1.39 14.13
CA CYS A 65 -4.66 -2.43 13.65
C CYS A 65 -4.78 -3.55 14.68
N THR A 66 -6.02 -3.89 15.05
CA THR A 66 -6.29 -4.84 16.14
C THR A 66 -6.43 -6.29 15.69
N GLY A 67 -6.58 -6.54 14.39
CA GLY A 67 -6.72 -7.88 13.84
C GLY A 67 -7.08 -7.90 12.35
N PRO A 68 -7.12 -9.08 11.72
CA PRO A 68 -7.42 -9.23 10.30
C PRO A 68 -8.84 -8.81 9.90
N THR A 69 -9.75 -8.66 10.87
CA THR A 69 -11.12 -8.18 10.67
C THR A 69 -11.25 -6.66 10.84
N ASP A 70 -10.19 -5.95 11.26
CA ASP A 70 -10.20 -4.50 11.50
C ASP A 70 -10.02 -3.74 10.17
N LEU A 71 -11.03 -3.82 9.31
CA LEU A 71 -10.99 -3.24 7.96
C LEU A 71 -10.76 -1.72 7.97
N SER A 72 -11.17 -1.03 9.04
CA SER A 72 -10.94 0.41 9.18
C SER A 72 -9.44 0.73 9.29
N LYS A 73 -8.69 -0.04 10.10
CA LYS A 73 -7.25 0.16 10.27
C LYS A 73 -6.44 -0.47 9.15
N ILE A 74 -6.90 -1.59 8.59
CA ILE A 74 -6.29 -2.20 7.40
C ILE A 74 -6.29 -1.22 6.23
N ARG A 75 -7.37 -0.47 5.99
CA ARG A 75 -7.41 0.53 4.90
C ARG A 75 -6.33 1.61 5.04
N LEU A 76 -6.09 2.09 6.26
CA LEU A 76 -5.00 3.04 6.53
C LEU A 76 -3.63 2.42 6.27
N ALA A 77 -3.42 1.19 6.76
CA ALA A 77 -2.16 0.47 6.55
C ALA A 77 -1.88 0.18 5.07
N LEU A 78 -2.90 -0.19 4.30
CA LEU A 78 -2.77 -0.42 2.86
C LEU A 78 -2.43 0.87 2.10
N GLN A 79 -3.10 1.99 2.41
CA GLN A 79 -2.74 3.24 1.76
C GLN A 79 -1.32 3.68 2.14
N ALA A 80 -0.92 3.47 3.39
CA ALA A 80 0.46 3.69 3.86
C ALA A 80 1.48 2.78 3.17
N TYR A 81 1.15 1.53 2.84
CA TYR A 81 2.01 0.65 2.05
C TYR A 81 2.31 1.25 0.68
N ASN A 82 1.28 1.79 0.01
CA ASN A 82 1.41 2.38 -1.31
C ASN A 82 2.06 3.79 -1.32
N PHE A 83 1.79 4.63 -0.32
CA PHE A 83 2.26 6.02 -0.25
C PHE A 83 3.52 6.23 0.60
N GLY A 84 4.01 5.18 1.26
CA GLY A 84 5.00 5.30 2.32
C GLY A 84 4.34 5.63 3.67
N ALA A 85 4.62 4.80 4.67
CA ALA A 85 3.90 4.86 5.94
C ALA A 85 4.16 6.13 6.74
N ASP A 86 5.42 6.59 6.80
CA ASP A 86 5.79 7.71 7.65
C ASP A 86 5.15 9.03 7.21
N SER A 87 5.28 9.36 5.92
CA SER A 87 4.71 10.56 5.32
C SER A 87 3.18 10.55 5.39
N TYR A 88 2.55 9.43 5.05
CA TYR A 88 1.09 9.34 5.06
C TYR A 88 0.51 9.45 6.48
N PHE A 89 1.06 8.74 7.47
CA PHE A 89 0.57 8.84 8.84
C PHE A 89 0.83 10.21 9.48
N ALA A 90 1.96 10.86 9.17
CA ALA A 90 2.21 12.23 9.62
C ALA A 90 1.15 13.20 9.07
N TYR A 91 0.82 13.10 7.78
CA TYR A 91 -0.26 13.89 7.18
C TYR A 91 -1.61 13.65 7.87
N LEU A 92 -1.96 12.39 8.14
CA LEU A 92 -3.23 12.07 8.82
C LEU A 92 -3.29 12.69 10.22
N GLU A 93 -2.20 12.62 10.99
CA GLU A 93 -2.10 13.22 12.32
C GLU A 93 -2.27 14.74 12.28
N GLU A 94 -1.54 15.42 11.39
CA GLU A 94 -1.62 16.87 11.20
C GLU A 94 -3.04 17.34 10.82
N ASN A 95 -3.80 16.49 10.13
CA ASN A 95 -5.16 16.79 9.66
C ASN A 95 -6.27 16.18 10.55
N GLY A 96 -5.92 15.55 11.67
CA GLY A 96 -6.88 14.93 12.59
C GLY A 96 -7.69 13.77 11.98
N GLN A 97 -7.14 13.10 10.98
CA GLN A 97 -7.79 12.01 10.25
C GLN A 97 -7.43 10.66 10.87
N THR A 98 -8.44 9.86 11.20
CA THR A 98 -8.26 8.57 11.90
C THR A 98 -8.86 7.38 11.15
N VAL A 99 -9.44 7.64 9.98
CA VAL A 99 -10.05 6.69 9.06
C VAL A 99 -9.64 7.03 7.64
N TRP A 100 -9.47 6.00 6.81
CA TRP A 100 -9.18 6.19 5.39
C TRP A 100 -10.40 6.74 4.66
N THR A 101 -10.18 7.70 3.76
CA THR A 101 -11.17 8.17 2.78
C THR A 101 -10.47 8.40 1.45
N ALA A 102 -11.18 8.23 0.33
CA ALA A 102 -10.63 8.57 -0.98
C ALA A 102 -10.21 10.05 -1.05
N GLN A 103 -10.97 10.94 -0.41
CA GLN A 103 -10.68 12.38 -0.37
C GLN A 103 -9.37 12.68 0.35
N SER A 104 -9.10 12.02 1.48
CA SER A 104 -7.82 12.21 2.20
C SER A 104 -6.64 11.61 1.44
N ALA A 105 -6.81 10.47 0.78
CA ALA A 105 -5.78 9.88 -0.08
C ALA A 105 -5.44 10.79 -1.28
N GLN A 106 -6.46 11.34 -1.94
CA GLN A 106 -6.27 12.30 -3.04
C GLN A 106 -5.61 13.60 -2.56
N ALA A 107 -6.01 14.14 -1.41
CA ALA A 107 -5.41 15.35 -0.85
C ALA A 107 -3.94 15.15 -0.47
N PHE A 108 -3.59 13.99 0.08
CA PHE A 108 -2.19 13.62 0.32
C PHE A 108 -1.42 13.51 -1.00
N ALA A 109 -1.97 12.80 -2.00
CA ALA A 109 -1.31 12.63 -3.30
C ALA A 109 -1.10 13.97 -4.01
N GLN A 110 -2.05 14.90 -3.93
CA GLN A 110 -1.91 16.27 -4.43
C GLN A 110 -0.72 16.99 -3.78
N MET A 111 -0.59 16.89 -2.46
CA MET A 111 0.51 17.50 -1.73
C MET A 111 1.85 16.85 -2.12
N ALA A 112 1.90 15.51 -2.17
CA ALA A 112 3.10 14.74 -2.46
C ALA A 112 3.58 14.91 -3.92
N SER A 113 2.67 15.10 -4.87
CA SER A 113 3.00 15.39 -6.28
C SER A 113 3.32 16.86 -6.56
N GLY A 114 3.26 17.74 -5.55
CA GLY A 114 3.43 19.18 -5.73
C GLY A 114 2.29 19.82 -6.54
N GLY A 115 1.10 19.23 -6.54
CA GLY A 115 -0.04 19.65 -7.34
C GLY A 115 0.04 19.20 -8.82
N THR A 116 0.92 18.26 -9.14
CA THR A 116 1.02 17.67 -10.48
C THR A 116 -0.09 16.65 -10.68
N GLN A 117 -0.93 16.89 -11.68
CA GLN A 117 -1.95 15.93 -12.13
C GLN A 117 -1.33 14.96 -13.14
N ARG A 118 -1.86 13.74 -13.19
CA ARG A 118 -1.63 12.81 -14.29
C ARG A 118 -2.19 13.40 -15.58
N ASP A 119 -1.58 13.06 -16.70
CA ASP A 119 -2.15 13.35 -18.00
C ASP A 119 -3.51 12.66 -18.16
N GLU A 120 -4.45 13.29 -18.87
CA GLU A 120 -5.79 12.71 -19.12
C GLU A 120 -5.72 11.39 -19.90
N ASP A 121 -4.66 11.21 -20.69
CA ASP A 121 -4.39 9.99 -21.46
C ASP A 121 -3.61 8.93 -20.67
N ASP A 122 -3.21 9.20 -19.41
CA ASP A 122 -2.56 8.22 -18.56
C ASP A 122 -3.54 7.08 -18.22
N PRO A 123 -3.23 5.82 -18.53
CA PRO A 123 -4.09 4.68 -18.18
C PRO A 123 -4.37 4.56 -16.68
N LEU A 124 -3.57 5.21 -15.83
CA LEU A 124 -3.73 5.27 -14.37
C LEU A 124 -4.54 6.48 -13.89
N HIS A 125 -4.87 7.45 -14.75
CA HIS A 125 -5.61 8.66 -14.35
C HIS A 125 -6.92 8.33 -13.62
N ASP A 126 -7.77 7.52 -14.25
CA ASP A 126 -9.05 7.13 -13.66
C ASP A 126 -8.91 6.04 -12.59
N PRO A 127 -8.17 4.94 -12.81
CA PRO A 127 -8.14 3.85 -11.84
C PRO A 127 -7.24 4.13 -10.64
N ALA A 128 -6.24 5.01 -10.70
CA ALA A 128 -5.35 5.31 -9.56
C ALA A 128 -5.52 6.74 -9.02
N GLY A 129 -6.40 7.53 -9.63
CA GLY A 129 -6.75 8.90 -9.23
C GLY A 129 -5.96 9.98 -9.98
N PRO A 130 -6.40 11.25 -9.87
CA PRO A 130 -5.93 12.33 -10.75
C PRO A 130 -4.51 12.84 -10.46
N TRP A 131 -3.99 12.66 -9.25
CA TRP A 131 -2.65 13.18 -8.89
C TRP A 131 -1.53 12.22 -9.26
N ASP A 132 -0.41 12.73 -9.75
CA ASP A 132 0.76 11.93 -10.14
C ASP A 132 1.57 11.44 -8.92
N TYR A 133 0.91 10.68 -8.05
CA TYR A 133 1.50 10.07 -6.87
C TYR A 133 0.69 8.86 -6.40
N GLY A 134 1.29 7.67 -6.53
CA GLY A 134 0.76 6.39 -6.08
C GLY A 134 -0.69 6.09 -6.52
N ASP A 135 -1.31 5.12 -5.90
CA ASP A 135 -2.70 4.75 -6.15
C ASP A 135 -3.60 5.25 -5.02
N GLN A 136 -4.41 6.27 -5.34
CA GLN A 136 -5.27 6.97 -4.39
C GLN A 136 -6.48 6.12 -3.94
N TYR A 137 -6.73 4.98 -4.60
CA TYR A 137 -7.78 4.03 -4.25
C TYR A 137 -7.21 2.66 -3.87
N TYR A 138 -5.90 2.58 -3.60
CA TYR A 138 -5.18 1.33 -3.34
C TYR A 138 -5.86 0.40 -2.34
N PRO A 139 -6.41 0.87 -1.19
CA PRO A 139 -7.12 -0.01 -0.27
C PRO A 139 -8.33 -0.70 -0.91
N ASP A 140 -9.10 0.00 -1.74
CA ASP A 140 -10.24 -0.61 -2.43
C ASP A 140 -9.81 -1.64 -3.48
N HIS A 141 -8.64 -1.46 -4.10
CA HIS A 141 -8.12 -2.44 -5.06
C HIS A 141 -7.64 -3.72 -4.39
N VAL A 142 -6.82 -3.60 -3.34
CA VAL A 142 -6.34 -4.75 -2.57
C VAL A 142 -7.50 -5.52 -1.96
N LEU A 143 -8.47 -4.83 -1.36
CA LEU A 143 -9.57 -5.48 -0.65
C LEU A 143 -10.54 -6.26 -1.57
N ARG A 144 -10.45 -6.12 -2.90
CA ARG A 144 -11.17 -7.01 -3.84
C ARG A 144 -10.68 -8.46 -3.76
N TYR A 145 -9.43 -8.67 -3.36
CA TYR A 145 -8.81 -9.99 -3.23
C TYR A 145 -8.75 -10.49 -1.78
N TYR A 146 -9.16 -9.67 -0.81
CA TYR A 146 -9.09 -10.02 0.60
C TYR A 146 -10.38 -10.71 1.06
N HIS A 147 -10.36 -12.05 1.05
CA HIS A 147 -11.47 -12.87 1.50
C HIS A 147 -11.10 -13.52 2.83
N LEU A 148 -11.79 -13.14 3.90
CA LEU A 148 -11.69 -13.84 5.17
C LEU A 148 -12.54 -15.10 5.05
N ASP A 149 -11.89 -16.26 5.11
CA ASP A 149 -12.61 -17.53 5.21
C ASP A 149 -13.45 -17.51 6.49
N ASN A 150 -14.77 -17.39 6.33
CA ASN A 150 -15.74 -17.65 7.38
C ASN A 150 -15.81 -19.17 7.62
N ASN A 151 -14.74 -19.78 8.11
CA ASN A 151 -14.84 -21.13 8.65
C ASN A 151 -15.62 -21.05 9.97
N SER A 152 -16.95 -21.16 9.82
CA SER A 152 -17.92 -21.48 10.87
C SER A 152 -17.82 -22.94 11.27
#